data_AF-A0A931F7T5-F1
#
_entry.id   AF-A0A931F7T5-F1
#
_cell.length_a   1.000
_cell.length_b   1.000
_cell.length_c   1.000
_cell.angle_alpha   90.00
_cell.angle_beta   90.00
_cell.angle_gamma   90.00
#
_symmetry.space_group_name_H-M   'P 1'
#
loop_
_entity.id
_entity.type
_entity.pdbx_description
1 polymer ?
#
loop_
_entity_poly.entity_id
_entity_poly.type
_entity_poly.pdbx_seq_one_letter_code
_entity_poly.pdbx_strand_id
1 'polypeptide(L)'
;GRIEEAEQWYRRAAEAGAIDAMSYLGVLLKQAGRIEEAEQWYRHASEAGDTDAMYNLGVLLEQAGRIEEAERWYRRAAEAGDADARYNLGILLMQTGRTKETE
;
A
#
# COMPACT_ATOMS: atom_id res chain seq x y z
N GLY A 1 16.10 -14.22 -15.04
CA GLY A 1 17.12 -13.40 -14.34
C GLY A 1 16.81 -13.37 -12.85
N ARG A 2 17.77 -13.02 -11.99
CA ARG A 2 17.62 -13.11 -10.52
C ARG A 2 16.36 -12.43 -9.95
N ILE A 3 15.87 -11.37 -10.61
CA ILE A 3 14.65 -10.65 -10.21
C ILE A 3 13.38 -11.46 -10.53
N GLU A 4 13.31 -12.09 -11.71
CA GLU A 4 12.17 -12.94 -12.11
C GLU A 4 12.08 -14.21 -11.25
N GLU A 5 13.23 -14.79 -10.90
CA GLU A 5 13.29 -15.92 -9.98
C GLU A 5 12.81 -15.51 -8.57
N ALA A 6 13.24 -14.35 -8.07
CA ALA A 6 12.76 -13.83 -6.79
C ALA A 6 11.24 -13.55 -6.82
N GLU A 7 10.72 -12.95 -7.89
CA GLU A 7 9.28 -12.73 -8.05
C GLU A 7 8.50 -14.06 -7.97
N GLN A 8 8.95 -15.10 -8.66
CA GLN A 8 8.29 -16.41 -8.64
C GLN A 8 8.28 -17.04 -7.24
N TRP A 9 9.39 -16.91 -6.50
CA TRP A 9 9.46 -17.39 -5.11
C TRP A 9 8.50 -16.64 -4.19
N TYR A 10 8.50 -15.30 -4.25
CA TYR A 10 7.57 -14.49 -3.46
C TYR A 10 6.12 -14.74 -3.86
N ARG A 11 5.83 -14.92 -5.14
CA ARG A 11 4.49 -15.27 -5.64
C ARG A 11 3.98 -16.56 -5.03
N ARG A 12 4.77 -17.62 -5.06
CA ARG A 12 4.38 -18.91 -4.46
C ARG A 12 4.17 -18.79 -2.95
N ALA A 13 5.00 -18.02 -2.24
CA ALA A 13 4.87 -17.82 -0.81
C ALA A 13 3.63 -16.95 -0.45
N ALA A 14 3.37 -15.90 -1.24
CA ALA A 14 2.20 -15.04 -1.10
C ALA A 14 0.91 -15.83 -1.35
N GLU A 15 0.87 -16.65 -2.40
CA GLU A 15 -0.25 -17.58 -2.68
C GLU A 15 -0.46 -18.61 -1.57
N ALA A 16 0.60 -18.97 -0.84
CA ALA A 16 0.52 -19.85 0.33
C ALA A 16 0.10 -19.12 1.62
N GLY A 17 -0.18 -17.81 1.57
CA GLY A 17 -0.64 -17.02 2.71
C GLY A 17 0.46 -16.33 3.52
N ALA A 18 1.71 -16.34 3.07
CA ALA A 18 2.79 -15.63 3.77
C ALA A 18 2.64 -14.12 3.58
N ILE A 19 2.28 -13.43 4.67
CA ILE A 19 1.97 -11.99 4.69
C ILE A 19 3.17 -11.16 4.18
N ASP A 20 4.36 -11.39 4.74
CA ASP A 20 5.58 -10.69 4.32
C ASP A 20 5.82 -10.85 2.81
N ALA A 21 5.57 -12.05 2.28
CA ALA A 21 5.77 -12.33 0.86
C ALA A 21 4.77 -11.60 -0.04
N MET A 22 3.52 -11.40 0.42
CA MET A 22 2.53 -10.59 -0.30
C MET A 22 3.02 -9.13 -0.42
N SER A 23 3.56 -8.56 0.67
CA SER A 23 4.10 -7.20 0.69
C SER A 23 5.32 -7.05 -0.22
N TYR A 24 6.28 -7.96 -0.12
CA TYR A 24 7.46 -7.94 -1.00
C TYR A 24 7.10 -8.15 -2.47
N LEU A 25 6.15 -9.02 -2.77
CA LEU A 25 5.65 -9.20 -4.13
C LEU A 25 4.98 -7.94 -4.66
N GLY A 26 4.18 -7.24 -3.85
CA GLY A 26 3.60 -5.95 -4.19
C GLY A 26 4.68 -4.91 -4.57
N VAL A 27 5.79 -4.87 -3.83
CA VAL A 27 6.92 -3.98 -4.14
C VAL A 27 7.55 -4.32 -5.48
N LEU A 28 7.82 -5.60 -5.74
CA LEU A 28 8.42 -6.05 -7.00
C LEU A 28 7.51 -5.75 -8.19
N LEU A 29 6.20 -6.02 -8.06
CA LEU A 29 5.22 -5.77 -9.10
C LEU A 29 5.09 -4.26 -9.40
N LYS A 30 5.08 -3.42 -8.36
CA LYS A 30 5.08 -1.97 -8.52
C LYS A 30 6.32 -1.49 -9.26
N GLN A 31 7.52 -1.99 -8.92
CA GLN A 31 8.77 -1.67 -9.61
C GLN A 31 8.77 -2.12 -11.08
N ALA A 32 8.08 -3.23 -11.38
CA ALA A 32 7.88 -3.73 -12.74
C ALA A 32 6.76 -2.98 -13.50
N GLY A 33 6.13 -1.97 -12.91
CA GLY A 33 5.03 -1.21 -13.53
C GLY A 33 3.68 -1.95 -13.54
N ARG A 34 3.57 -3.10 -12.87
CA ARG A 34 2.35 -3.92 -12.76
C ARG A 34 1.51 -3.43 -11.58
N ILE A 35 1.04 -2.19 -11.68
CA ILE A 35 0.40 -1.45 -10.58
C ILE A 35 -0.88 -2.14 -10.09
N GLU A 36 -1.70 -2.67 -10.99
CA GLU A 36 -2.95 -3.36 -10.63
C GLU A 36 -2.69 -4.63 -9.81
N GLU A 37 -1.70 -5.44 -10.20
CA GLU A 37 -1.33 -6.63 -9.43
C GLU A 37 -0.69 -6.26 -8.10
N ALA A 38 0.14 -5.21 -8.07
CA ALA A 38 0.72 -4.70 -6.83
C ALA A 38 -0.37 -4.26 -5.84
N GLU A 39 -1.39 -3.54 -6.32
CA GLU A 39 -2.52 -3.12 -5.49
C GLU A 39 -3.25 -4.32 -4.86
N GLN A 40 -3.52 -5.38 -5.65
CA GLN A 40 -4.19 -6.58 -5.16
C GLN A 40 -3.40 -7.25 -4.03
N TRP A 41 -2.08 -7.42 -4.21
CA TRP A 41 -1.24 -8.04 -3.18
C TRP A 41 -1.11 -7.17 -1.93
N TYR A 42 -0.97 -5.85 -2.07
CA TYR A 42 -0.98 -4.97 -0.91
C TYR A 42 -2.32 -4.99 -0.18
N ARG A 43 -3.46 -5.10 -0.88
CA ARG A 43 -4.78 -5.27 -0.24
C ARG A 43 -4.82 -6.54 0.60
N HIS A 44 -4.40 -7.67 0.03
CA HIS A 44 -4.37 -8.94 0.77
C HIS A 44 -3.45 -8.87 2.01
N ALA A 45 -2.25 -8.33 1.88
CA ALA A 45 -1.33 -8.15 3.01
C ALA A 45 -1.90 -7.19 4.07
N SER A 46 -2.49 -6.07 3.64
CA SER A 46 -3.12 -5.09 4.54
C SER A 46 -4.30 -5.68 5.30
N GLU A 47 -5.14 -6.47 4.63
CA GLU A 47 -6.25 -7.19 5.26
C GLU A 47 -5.75 -8.23 6.28
N ALA A 48 -4.60 -8.85 6.01
CA ALA A 48 -3.94 -9.77 6.92
C ALA A 48 -3.20 -9.08 8.10
N GLY A 49 -3.16 -7.75 8.13
CA GLY A 49 -2.61 -6.96 9.23
C GLY A 49 -1.19 -6.44 9.01
N ASP A 50 -0.66 -6.52 7.79
CA ASP A 50 0.65 -5.94 7.46
C ASP A 50 0.57 -4.41 7.41
N THR A 51 1.25 -3.77 8.36
CA THR A 51 1.31 -2.31 8.47
C THR A 51 2.04 -1.66 7.29
N ASP A 52 3.12 -2.27 6.80
CA ASP A 52 3.90 -1.74 5.67
C ASP A 52 3.08 -1.82 4.38
N ALA A 53 2.30 -2.90 4.21
CA ALA A 53 1.38 -3.01 3.09
C ALA A 53 0.27 -1.95 3.14
N MET A 54 -0.29 -1.66 4.32
CA MET A 54 -1.31 -0.63 4.48
C MET A 54 -0.76 0.73 4.06
N TYR A 55 0.46 1.08 4.48
CA TYR A 55 1.13 2.29 4.05
C TYR A 55 1.34 2.32 2.53
N ASN A 56 1.92 1.27 1.96
CA ASN A 56 2.21 1.20 0.52
C ASN A 56 0.93 1.23 -0.35
N LEU A 57 -0.15 0.62 0.13
CA LEU A 57 -1.47 0.70 -0.50
C LEU A 57 -2.03 2.12 -0.44
N GLY A 58 -1.88 2.80 0.70
CA GLY A 58 -2.24 4.22 0.86
C GLY A 58 -1.54 5.10 -0.19
N VAL A 59 -0.22 4.94 -0.34
CA VAL A 59 0.58 5.67 -1.34
C VAL A 59 0.09 5.38 -2.77
N LEU A 60 -0.15 4.11 -3.10
CA LEU A 60 -0.59 3.72 -4.45
C LEU A 60 -1.97 4.31 -4.78
N LEU A 61 -2.89 4.28 -3.82
CA LEU A 61 -4.24 4.83 -4.00
C LEU A 61 -4.25 6.36 -4.08
N GLU A 62 -3.40 7.03 -3.30
CA GLU A 62 -3.21 8.48 -3.38
C GLU A 62 -2.71 8.88 -4.77
N GLN A 63 -1.70 8.18 -5.30
CA GLN A 63 -1.18 8.40 -6.66
C GLN A 63 -2.23 8.14 -7.74
N ALA A 64 -3.17 7.23 -7.50
CA ALA A 64 -4.31 6.96 -8.37
C ALA A 64 -5.48 7.96 -8.20
N GLY A 65 -5.35 8.96 -7.32
CA GLY A 65 -6.41 9.93 -7.01
C GLY A 65 -7.57 9.37 -6.18
N ARG A 66 -7.45 8.16 -5.63
CA ARG A 66 -8.45 7.51 -4.78
C ARG A 66 -8.28 7.94 -3.32
N ILE A 67 -8.40 9.24 -3.10
CA ILE A 67 -8.04 9.92 -1.85
C ILE A 67 -8.76 9.35 -0.62
N GLU A 68 -10.07 9.09 -0.73
CA GLU A 68 -10.83 8.52 0.39
C GLU A 68 -10.38 7.12 0.77
N GLU A 69 -9.90 6.32 -0.19
CA GLU A 69 -9.38 4.99 0.12
C GLU A 69 -7.97 5.07 0.70
N ALA A 70 -7.13 5.95 0.15
CA ALA A 70 -5.80 6.21 0.67
C ALA A 70 -5.87 6.65 2.15
N GLU A 71 -6.78 7.56 2.48
CA GLU A 71 -6.99 8.04 3.85
C GLU A 71 -7.33 6.89 4.81
N ARG A 72 -8.21 5.96 4.41
CA ARG A 72 -8.58 4.81 5.25
C ARG A 72 -7.38 3.92 5.56
N TRP A 73 -6.56 3.63 4.55
CA TRP A 73 -5.39 2.76 4.74
C TRP A 73 -4.27 3.45 5.52
N TYR A 74 -3.99 4.73 5.25
CA TYR A 74 -3.06 5.50 6.07
C TYR A 74 -3.50 5.61 7.53
N ARG A 75 -4.80 5.81 7.79
CA ARG A 75 -5.33 5.82 9.16
C ARG A 75 -5.10 4.49 9.86
N ARG A 76 -5.36 3.37 9.19
CA ARG A 76 -5.15 2.04 9.77
C ARG A 76 -3.68 1.75 10.04
N ALA A 77 -2.77 2.11 9.12
CA ALA A 77 -1.33 1.99 9.34
C ALA A 77 -0.85 2.88 10.50
N ALA A 78 -1.35 4.12 10.57
CA ALA A 78 -1.10 5.07 11.65
C ALA A 78 -1.52 4.54 13.03
N GLU A 79 -2.72 3.94 13.11
CA GLU A 79 -3.26 3.28 14.31
C GLU A 79 -2.42 2.05 14.71
N ALA A 80 -1.87 1.33 13.72
CA ALA A 80 -0.95 0.22 13.93
C ALA A 80 0.47 0.67 14.34
N GLY A 81 0.73 1.98 14.43
CA GLY A 81 1.97 2.54 14.93
C GLY A 81 2.91 3.08 13.87
N ASP A 82 2.55 3.03 12.59
CA ASP A 82 3.39 3.56 11.52
C ASP A 82 3.51 5.10 11.61
N ALA A 83 4.74 5.61 11.61
CA ALA A 83 5.02 7.03 11.74
C ALA A 83 4.90 7.77 10.39
N ASP A 84 5.28 7.11 9.29
CA ASP A 84 5.22 7.67 7.94
C ASP A 84 3.76 7.77 7.47
N ALA A 85 2.93 6.78 7.79
CA ALA A 85 1.50 6.81 7.56
C ALA A 85 0.82 7.94 8.35
N ARG A 86 1.20 8.16 9.62
CA ARG A 86 0.70 9.31 10.40
C ARG A 86 1.05 10.64 9.74
N TYR A 87 2.29 10.78 9.27
CA TYR A 87 2.75 11.98 8.58
C TYR A 87 2.00 12.20 7.27
N ASN A 88 1.92 11.19 6.41
CA ASN A 88 1.22 11.28 5.11
C ASN A 88 -0.28 11.49 5.27
N LEU A 89 -0.91 10.87 6.27
CA LEU A 89 -2.32 11.14 6.61
C LEU A 89 -2.53 12.62 6.96
N GLY A 90 -1.62 13.22 7.73
CA GLY A 90 -1.68 14.64 8.05
C GLY A 90 -1.60 15.54 6.80
N ILE A 91 -0.70 15.22 5.88
CA ILE A 91 -0.58 15.93 4.58
C ILE A 91 -1.88 15.78 3.78
N LEU A 92 -2.39 14.56 3.64
CA LEU A 92 -3.60 14.26 2.87
C LEU A 92 -4.82 15.03 3.41
N LEU A 93 -4.99 15.06 4.73
CA LEU A 93 -6.08 15.77 5.39
C LEU A 93 -5.95 17.30 5.24
N MET A 94 -4.72 17.83 5.28
CA MET A 94 -4.48 19.26 5.05
C MET A 94 -4.81 19.64 3.59
N GLN A 95 -4.43 18.82 2.62
CA GLN A 95 -4.72 19.07 1.21
C GLN A 95 -6.23 19.01 0.93
N THR A 96 -6.91 17.96 1.40
CA THR A 96 -8.36 17.78 1.20
C THR A 96 -9.21 18.80 1.99
N GLY A 97 -8.76 19.23 3.16
CA GLY A 97 -9.37 20.32 3.91
C GLY A 97 -9.30 21.64 3.16
N ARG A 98 -8.12 21.97 2.60
CA ARG A 98 -7.92 23.18 1.79
C ARG A 98 -8.77 23.19 0.51
N THR A 99 -8.97 22.04 -0.14
CA THR A 99 -9.84 21.99 -1.33
C THR A 99 -11.31 22.20 -0.97
N LYS A 100 -11.77 21.69 0.17
CA LYS A 100 -13.15 21.87 0.65
C LYS A 100 -13.45 23.32 1.07
N GLU A 101 -12.44 24.07 1.53
CA GLU A 101 -12.61 25.50 1.88
C GLU A 101 -12.70 26.42 0.65
N THR A 102 -12.35 25.94 -0.55
CA THR A 102 -12.34 26.72 -1.79
C THR A 102 -13.53 26.50 -2.73
N GLU A 103 -14.47 25.62 -2.36
CA GLU A 103 -15.72 25.34 -3.09
C GLU A 103 -16.93 26.06 -2.47
#